data_AF-A0A936PTI7-F1
#
_entry.id   AF-A0A936PTI7-F1
#
_cell.length_a   1.000
_cell.length_b   1.000
_cell.length_c   1.000
_cell.angle_alpha   90.00
_cell.angle_beta   90.00
_cell.angle_gamma   90.00
#
_symmetry.space_group_name_H-M   'P 1'
#
loop_
_entity.id
_entity.type
_entity.pdbx_description
1 polymer ?
#
loop_
_entity_poly.entity_id
_entity_poly.type
_entity_poly.pdbx_seq_one_letter_code
_entity_poly.pdbx_strand_id
1 'polypeptide(L)'
;MDRHGAVCLGTDLMEAFCRLETLEHTALITKTARDLGGVKELPPEEAVKLRSLGLKRYGGPPLSVSKADAPGADLPEACLTCSGCGNPSPQGIAPKSEMRLARLVETQAGQTTRLEQIIAEEIGRALAR
;
A
#
# COMPACT_ATOMS: atom_id res chain seq x y z
N MET A 1 13.18 5.07 0.26
CA MET A 1 14.25 4.28 -0.37
C MET A 1 13.66 3.49 -1.52
N ASP A 2 13.41 4.15 -2.65
CA ASP A 2 12.81 3.46 -3.78
C ASP A 2 13.82 2.51 -4.41
N ARG A 3 13.42 1.24 -4.62
CA ARG A 3 14.22 0.20 -5.29
C ARG A 3 15.48 -0.26 -4.54
N HIS A 4 15.52 -0.12 -3.21
CA HIS A 4 16.69 -0.52 -2.42
C HIS A 4 16.39 -1.51 -1.27
N GLY A 5 15.22 -1.43 -0.64
CA GLY A 5 14.83 -2.32 0.45
C GLY A 5 14.32 -1.57 1.68
N ALA A 6 14.37 -2.22 2.84
CA ALA A 6 13.91 -1.70 4.13
C ALA A 6 15.07 -1.60 5.13
N VAL A 7 14.93 -0.67 6.09
CA VAL A 7 15.85 -0.50 7.21
C VAL A 7 15.02 -0.52 8.49
N CYS A 8 15.40 -1.39 9.42
CA CYS A 8 14.76 -1.49 10.74
C CYS A 8 15.78 -1.17 11.82
N LEU A 9 15.33 -0.44 12.84
CA LEU A 9 16.11 -0.09 14.02
C LEU A 9 15.50 -0.75 15.25
N GLY A 10 16.34 -1.11 16.22
CA GLY A 10 15.96 -1.67 17.52
C GLY A 10 17.01 -1.30 18.57
N THR A 11 16.69 -1.49 19.85
CA THR A 11 17.64 -1.30 20.96
C THR A 11 18.78 -2.30 20.90
N ASP A 12 18.54 -3.46 20.28
CA ASP A 12 19.52 -4.50 20.01
C ASP A 12 19.25 -5.17 18.65
N LEU A 13 20.18 -6.05 18.25
CA LEU A 13 20.11 -6.74 16.96
C LEU A 13 18.89 -7.67 16.85
N MET A 14 18.49 -8.30 17.95
CA MET A 14 17.35 -9.23 17.93
C MET A 14 16.06 -8.47 17.71
N GLU A 15 15.86 -7.35 18.41
CA GLU A 15 14.70 -6.50 18.20
C GLU A 15 14.65 -5.94 16.77
N ALA A 16 15.78 -5.45 16.25
CA ALA A 16 15.87 -4.96 14.88
C ALA A 16 15.52 -6.05 13.86
N PHE A 17 16.01 -7.28 14.07
CA PHE A 17 15.72 -8.45 13.24
C PHE A 17 14.24 -8.85 13.29
N CYS A 18 13.64 -8.97 14.48
CA CYS A 18 12.22 -9.31 14.63
C CYS A 18 11.30 -8.24 14.00
N ARG A 19 11.67 -6.96 14.09
CA ARG A 19 10.96 -5.86 13.41
C ARG A 19 11.07 -5.99 11.89
N LEU A 20 12.24 -6.36 11.37
CA LEU A 20 12.44 -6.61 9.94
C LEU A 20 11.61 -7.80 9.44
N GLU A 21 11.58 -8.90 10.19
CA GLU A 21 10.75 -10.06 9.87
C GLU A 21 9.26 -9.70 9.82
N THR A 22 8.78 -8.93 10.81
CA THR A 22 7.39 -8.46 10.85
C THR A 22 7.07 -7.58 9.65
N LEU A 23 7.99 -6.70 9.25
CA LEU A 23 7.85 -5.83 8.08
C LEU A 23 7.74 -6.66 6.80
N GLU A 24 8.62 -7.65 6.61
CA GLU A 24 8.64 -8.50 5.42
C GLU A 24 7.38 -9.35 5.32
N HIS A 25 6.94 -9.95 6.43
CA HIS A 25 5.71 -10.72 6.46
C HIS A 25 4.48 -9.85 6.11
N THR A 26 4.44 -8.62 6.62
CA THR A 26 3.38 -7.66 6.29
C THR A 26 3.40 -7.27 4.81
N ALA A 27 4.60 -7.11 4.23
CA ALA A 27 4.76 -6.84 2.80
C ALA A 27 4.23 -7.99 1.94
N LEU A 28 4.53 -9.24 2.31
CA LEU A 28 4.00 -10.43 1.65
C LEU A 28 2.48 -10.51 1.71
N ILE A 29 1.88 -10.28 2.88
CA ILE A 29 0.41 -10.23 3.06
C ILE A 29 -0.19 -9.17 2.13
N THR A 30 0.37 -7.96 2.16
CA THR A 30 -0.13 -6.82 1.38
C THR A 30 -0.02 -7.08 -0.12
N LYS A 31 1.12 -7.62 -0.58
CA LYS A 31 1.32 -8.02 -1.98
C LYS A 31 0.31 -9.08 -2.39
N THR A 32 0.13 -10.12 -1.57
CA THR A 32 -0.81 -11.21 -1.87
C THR A 32 -2.25 -10.70 -1.93
N ALA A 33 -2.67 -9.87 -0.99
CA ALA A 33 -4.00 -9.26 -0.99
C ALA A 33 -4.23 -8.40 -2.24
N ARG A 34 -3.24 -7.61 -2.66
CA ARG A 34 -3.29 -6.84 -3.91
C ARG A 34 -3.45 -7.75 -5.12
N ASP A 35 -2.65 -8.81 -5.20
CA ASP A 35 -2.74 -9.76 -6.31
C ASP A 35 -4.14 -10.41 -6.39
N LEU A 36 -4.82 -10.61 -5.26
CA LEU A 36 -6.14 -11.25 -5.18
C LEU A 36 -7.32 -10.32 -5.51
N GLY A 37 -7.09 -9.04 -5.80
CA GLY A 37 -8.16 -8.10 -6.18
C GLY A 37 -8.26 -6.85 -5.31
N GLY A 38 -7.28 -6.60 -4.44
CA GLY A 38 -7.18 -5.38 -3.66
C GLY A 38 -7.18 -5.64 -2.15
N VAL A 39 -6.75 -4.64 -1.39
CA VAL A 39 -6.65 -4.71 0.07
C VAL A 39 -7.92 -4.13 0.69
N LYS A 40 -8.56 -4.89 1.58
CA LYS A 40 -9.59 -4.34 2.47
C LYS A 40 -8.89 -3.70 3.66
N GLU A 41 -8.78 -2.38 3.62
CA GLU A 41 -8.12 -1.60 4.67
C GLU A 41 -9.02 -1.44 5.90
N LEU A 42 -8.39 -1.17 7.05
CA LEU A 42 -9.13 -0.75 8.23
C LEU A 42 -9.62 0.70 8.04
N PRO A 43 -10.81 1.03 8.57
CA PRO A 43 -11.23 2.42 8.66
C PRO A 43 -10.20 3.27 9.44
N PRO A 44 -9.91 4.51 9.02
CA PRO A 44 -8.90 5.37 9.65
C PRO A 44 -9.10 5.56 11.16
N GLU A 45 -10.35 5.67 11.60
CA GLU A 45 -10.71 5.83 13.01
C GLU A 45 -10.34 4.61 13.87
N GLU A 46 -10.51 3.39 13.32
CA GLU A 46 -10.12 2.16 14.00
C GLU A 46 -8.59 2.00 14.01
N ALA A 47 -7.90 2.43 12.95
CA ALA A 47 -6.44 2.46 12.93
C ALA A 47 -5.86 3.38 14.01
N VAL A 48 -6.44 4.58 14.19
CA VAL A 48 -6.08 5.52 15.26
C VAL A 48 -6.31 4.91 16.64
N LYS A 49 -7.46 4.25 16.85
CA LYS A 49 -7.79 3.59 18.12
C LYS A 49 -6.82 2.46 18.45
N LEU A 50 -6.51 1.60 17.47
CA LEU A 50 -5.54 0.52 17.64
C LEU A 50 -4.15 1.05 17.98
N ARG A 51 -3.72 2.16 17.36
CA ARG A 51 -2.45 2.82 17.68
C ARG A 51 -2.41 3.32 19.12
N SER A 52 -3.48 3.97 19.59
CA SER A 52 -3.61 4.42 20.99
C SER A 52 -3.52 3.25 21.97
N LEU A 53 -4.26 2.17 21.71
CA LEU A 53 -4.24 0.96 22.53
C LEU A 53 -2.86 0.31 22.56
N GLY A 54 -2.18 0.24 21.42
CA GLY A 54 -0.85 -0.32 21.30
C GLY A 54 0.18 0.44 22.15
N LEU A 55 0.19 1.76 22.07
CA LEU A 55 1.10 2.61 22.85
C LEU A 55 0.86 2.52 24.36
N LYS A 56 -0.41 2.45 24.79
CA LYS A 56 -0.77 2.34 26.21
C LYS A 56 -0.43 0.98 26.80
N ARG A 57 -0.56 -0.10 26.01
CA ARG A 57 -0.38 -1.48 26.49
C ARG A 57 1.04 -1.99 26.34
N TYR A 58 1.64 -1.78 25.18
CA TYR A 58 2.95 -2.35 24.82
C TYR A 58 4.08 -1.32 24.88
N GLY A 59 3.75 -0.04 25.10
CA GLY A 59 4.73 1.03 25.12
C GLY A 59 5.17 1.45 23.71
N GLY A 60 6.22 2.26 23.66
CA GLY A 60 6.76 2.84 22.45
C GLY A 60 7.76 3.94 22.77
N PRO A 61 8.23 4.70 21.76
CA PRO A 61 9.05 5.87 22.02
C PRO A 61 8.35 6.83 22.99
N PRO A 62 9.08 7.47 23.92
CA PRO A 62 8.48 8.28 24.99
C PRO A 62 7.63 9.44 24.44
N LEU A 63 8.01 9.99 23.28
CA LEU A 63 7.24 11.02 22.58
C LEU A 63 5.90 10.49 22.08
N SER A 64 5.86 9.26 21.59
CA SER A 64 4.65 8.61 21.08
C SER A 64 3.70 8.23 22.21
N VAL A 65 4.24 7.70 23.31
CA VAL A 65 3.46 7.32 24.50
C VAL A 65 2.83 8.54 25.18
N SER A 66 3.57 9.66 25.30
CA SER A 66 3.01 10.90 25.88
C SER A 66 1.86 11.50 25.06
N LYS A 67 1.76 11.16 23.77
CA LYS A 67 0.69 11.58 22.87
C LYS A 67 -0.34 10.48 22.58
N ALA A 68 -0.36 9.38 23.35
CA ALA A 68 -1.19 8.22 23.04
C ALA A 68 -2.71 8.51 23.00
N ASP A 69 -3.18 9.56 23.67
CA ASP A 69 -4.58 10.00 23.66
C ASP A 69 -4.95 10.91 22.48
N ALA A 70 -3.96 11.46 21.76
CA ALA A 70 -4.19 12.31 20.62
C ALA A 70 -4.58 11.48 19.37
N PRO A 71 -5.42 12.01 18.46
CA PRO A 71 -5.76 11.33 17.22
C PRO A 71 -4.49 11.12 16.38
N GLY A 72 -4.15 9.86 16.10
CA GLY A 72 -2.93 9.49 15.38
C GLY A 72 -1.66 9.42 16.24
N ALA A 73 -1.73 9.80 17.51
CA ALA A 73 -0.60 9.92 18.43
C ALA A 73 0.58 10.76 17.89
N ASP A 74 1.64 10.11 17.43
CA ASP A 74 2.85 10.69 16.85
C ASP A 74 2.89 10.66 15.31
N LEU A 75 1.86 10.10 14.67
CA LEU A 75 1.80 10.03 13.22
C LEU A 75 1.54 11.41 12.61
N PRO A 76 2.26 11.79 11.54
CA PRO A 76 1.94 12.99 10.79
C PRO A 76 0.60 12.81 10.07
N GLU A 77 -0.06 13.92 9.75
CA GLU A 77 -1.37 13.92 9.06
C GLU A 77 -1.35 13.10 7.76
N ALA A 78 -0.23 13.14 7.03
CA ALA A 78 -0.01 12.31 5.85
C ALA A 78 -0.18 10.80 6.12
N CYS A 79 0.20 10.32 7.30
CA CYS A 79 0.04 8.93 7.71
C CYS A 79 -1.36 8.60 8.24
N LEU A 80 -2.19 9.61 8.55
CA LEU A 80 -3.60 9.43 8.90
C LEU A 80 -4.48 9.27 7.66
N THR A 81 -4.02 9.78 6.52
CA THR A 81 -4.69 9.70 5.22
C THR A 81 -4.03 8.72 4.26
N CYS A 82 -2.86 8.16 4.62
CA CYS A 82 -2.13 7.22 3.78
C CYS A 82 -2.70 5.82 3.90
N SER A 83 -3.62 5.50 3.01
CA SER A 83 -3.79 4.14 2.54
C SER A 83 -2.52 3.80 1.75
N GLY A 84 -1.69 2.85 2.21
CA GLY A 84 -0.42 2.49 1.57
C GLY A 84 -0.54 1.96 0.14
N CYS A 85 -1.68 2.14 -0.52
CA CYS A 85 -2.06 1.67 -1.85
C CYS A 85 -2.32 2.87 -2.80
N GLY A 86 -1.62 2.88 -3.93
CA GLY A 86 -2.05 3.56 -5.16
C GLY A 86 -1.80 5.07 -5.25
N ASN A 87 -2.30 5.89 -4.30
CA ASN A 87 -2.13 7.35 -4.35
C ASN A 87 -2.74 8.07 -3.12
N PRO A 88 -1.97 8.39 -2.05
CA PRO A 88 -2.46 9.24 -0.98
C PRO A 88 -1.81 10.62 -1.04
N SER A 89 -2.14 11.44 -2.05
CA SER A 89 -2.13 12.91 -2.02
C SER A 89 -2.42 13.50 -3.41
N PRO A 90 -3.19 14.60 -3.54
CA PRO A 90 -3.37 15.31 -4.81
C PRO A 90 -2.07 15.90 -5.40
N GLN A 91 -0.97 15.93 -4.64
CA GLN A 91 0.38 16.33 -5.10
C GLN A 91 1.44 15.26 -4.74
N GLY A 92 1.06 13.98 -4.65
CA GLY A 92 1.79 12.89 -3.99
C GLY A 92 3.32 12.80 -4.15
N ILE A 93 3.95 12.39 -3.04
CA ILE A 93 5.39 12.08 -2.88
C ILE A 93 5.72 10.68 -3.46
N ALA A 94 4.72 9.87 -3.81
CA ALA A 94 4.94 8.60 -4.50
C ALA A 94 5.40 8.85 -5.94
N PRO A 95 6.39 8.11 -6.46
CA PRO A 95 6.74 8.19 -7.87
C PRO A 95 5.49 7.85 -8.69
N LYS A 96 5.15 8.73 -9.66
CA LYS A 96 4.13 8.47 -10.67
C LYS A 96 4.60 7.31 -11.55
N SER A 97 4.44 6.07 -11.09
CA SER A 97 4.71 4.91 -11.92
C SER A 97 3.45 4.61 -12.73
N GLU A 98 3.59 4.51 -14.05
CA GLU A 98 2.51 4.12 -14.97
C GLU A 98 2.17 2.62 -14.87
N MET A 99 2.77 1.90 -13.91
CA MET A 99 2.65 0.46 -13.81
C MET A 99 1.35 0.07 -13.10
N ARG A 100 0.29 -0.08 -13.88
CA ARG A 100 -0.91 -0.81 -13.45
C ARG A 100 -0.57 -2.30 -13.41
N LEU A 101 -0.44 -2.86 -12.22
CA LEU A 101 -0.39 -4.31 -12.05
C LEU A 101 -1.79 -4.88 -12.32
N ALA A 102 -2.02 -5.30 -13.56
CA ALA A 102 -3.17 -6.11 -13.92
C ALA A 102 -2.76 -7.58 -13.86
N ARG A 103 -3.44 -8.37 -13.01
CA ARG A 103 -3.35 -9.83 -13.08
C ARG A 103 -4.04 -10.29 -14.36
N LEU A 104 -3.28 -10.77 -15.34
CA LEU A 104 -3.84 -11.58 -16.43
C LEU A 104 -4.21 -12.94 -15.84
N VAL A 105 -5.48 -13.06 -15.42
CA VAL A 105 -6.09 -14.38 -15.25
C VAL A 105 -6.44 -14.84 -16.66
N GLU A 106 -5.91 -15.97 -17.11
CA GLU A 106 -6.47 -16.69 -18.27
C GLU A 106 -7.89 -17.13 -17.91
N THR A 107 -8.85 -16.21 -18.05
CA THR A 107 -10.26 -16.55 -18.11
C THR A 107 -10.52 -17.11 -19.49
N GLN A 108 -10.77 -18.41 -19.55
CA GLN A 108 -11.23 -19.10 -20.73
C GLN A 108 -12.39 -18.33 -21.40
N ALA A 109 -12.21 -18.12 -22.71
CA ALA A 109 -13.21 -17.91 -23.75
C ALA A 109 -14.46 -17.09 -23.38
N GLY A 110 -14.46 -15.79 -23.73
CA GLY A 110 -15.70 -15.00 -23.74
C GLY A 110 -15.63 -13.53 -24.19
N GLN A 111 -14.45 -12.94 -24.41
CA GLN A 111 -14.33 -11.49 -24.69
C GLN A 111 -13.53 -11.16 -25.97
N THR A 112 -13.59 -12.00 -27.00
CA THR A 112 -12.88 -11.75 -28.28
C THR A 112 -13.53 -10.65 -29.14
N THR A 113 -14.83 -10.39 -29.00
CA THR A 113 -15.54 -9.47 -29.93
C THR A 113 -15.20 -7.99 -29.75
N ARG A 114 -14.88 -7.54 -28.53
CA ARG A 114 -14.64 -6.10 -28.27
C ARG A 114 -13.23 -5.66 -28.64
N LEU A 115 -12.24 -6.55 -28.49
CA LEU A 115 -10.85 -6.23 -28.82
C LEU A 115 -10.63 -6.20 -30.34
N GLU A 116 -11.24 -7.13 -31.08
CA GLU A 116 -11.20 -7.15 -32.54
C GLU A 116 -11.82 -5.89 -33.16
N GLN A 117 -12.93 -5.40 -32.59
CA GLN A 117 -13.57 -4.15 -33.03
C GLN A 117 -12.65 -2.94 -32.85
N ILE A 118 -11.98 -2.82 -31.70
CA ILE A 118 -11.07 -1.71 -31.41
C ILE A 118 -9.85 -1.74 -32.34
N ILE A 119 -9.31 -2.94 -32.59
CA ILE A 119 -8.16 -3.11 -33.49
C ILE A 119 -8.54 -2.76 -34.94
N ALA A 120 -9.71 -3.20 -35.41
CA ALA A 120 -10.18 -2.87 -36.76
C ALA A 120 -10.42 -1.36 -36.94
N GLU A 121 -10.94 -0.69 -35.93
CA GLU A 121 -11.21 0.75 -35.97
C GLU A 121 -9.91 1.58 -36.06
N GLU A 122 -8.87 1.20 -35.29
CA GLU A 122 -7.61 1.93 -35.31
C GLU A 122 -6.75 1.64 -36.54
N ILE A 123 -6.78 0.40 -37.06
CA ILE A 123 -6.12 0.08 -38.33
C ILE A 123 -6.77 0.88 -39.48
N GLY A 124 -8.11 1.01 -39.48
CA GLY A 124 -8.83 1.83 -40.45
C GLY A 124 -8.44 3.32 -40.41
N ARG A 125 -8.26 3.89 -39.21
CA ARG A 125 -7.78 5.28 -39.07
C ARG A 125 -6.33 5.46 -39.50
N ALA A 126 -5.48 4.45 -39.26
CA ALA A 126 -4.07 4.51 -39.62
C ALA A 126 -3.84 4.40 -41.14
N LEU A 127 -4.70 3.67 -41.86
CA LEU A 127 -4.62 3.50 -43.32
C LEU A 127 -5.33 4.60 -44.13
N ALA A 128 -6.08 5.49 -43.47
CA ALA A 128 -6.76 6.63 -44.09
C ALA A 128 -5.92 7.93 -44.11
N ARG A 129 -4.63 7.84 -43.78
CA ARG A 129 -3.60 8.88 -43.97
C ARG A 129 -2.60 8.43 -45.02
#